data_AF-A0AAU7QCH1-F1
#
_entry.id   AF-A0AAU7QCH1-F1
#
_cell.length_a   1.000
_cell.length_b   1.000
_cell.length_c   1.000
_cell.angle_alpha   90.00
_cell.angle_beta   90.00
_cell.angle_gamma   90.00
#
_symmetry.space_group_name_H-M   'P 1'
#
loop_
_entity.id
_entity.type
_entity.pdbx_description
1 polymer ?
#
loop_
_entity_poly.entity_id
_entity_poly.type
_entity_poly.pdbx_seq_one_letter_code
_entity_poly.pdbx_strand_id
1 'polypeptide(L)'
;MDAAISRDGLAEYLHRRLPVMVSVSPKIRHAQGGNSDPGANGGHLVLCYALDRDRVWFNNPSATETAPYHSSLPLAAFYSWCAGRGVVFGTEG
;
A
#
# COMPACT_ATOMS: atom_id res chain seq x y z
N MET A 1 16.27 -2.32 6.54
CA MET A 1 16.65 -1.10 5.79
C MET A 1 15.35 -0.38 5.48
N ASP A 2 15.16 0.85 5.97
CA ASP A 2 14.00 1.66 5.57
C ASP A 2 14.18 2.04 4.10
N ALA A 3 13.33 1.52 3.22
CA ALA A 3 13.35 1.88 1.82
C ALA A 3 12.46 3.12 1.64
N ALA A 4 12.97 4.13 0.93
CA ALA A 4 12.12 5.18 0.39
C ALA A 4 11.19 4.53 -0.65
N ILE A 5 9.88 4.55 -0.38
CA ILE A 5 8.87 3.96 -1.28
C ILE A 5 8.38 5.07 -2.21
N SER A 6 9.05 5.22 -3.36
CA SER A 6 8.59 6.05 -4.49
C SER A 6 7.55 5.31 -5.32
N ARG A 7 6.78 6.03 -6.16
CA ARG A 7 5.79 5.46 -7.09
C ARG A 7 6.31 4.29 -7.90
N ASP A 8 7.40 4.56 -8.58
CA ASP A 8 7.98 3.61 -9.51
C ASP A 8 8.65 2.47 -8.75
N GLY A 9 9.21 2.74 -7.57
CA GLY A 9 9.83 1.72 -6.71
C GLY A 9 8.85 0.64 -6.25
N LEU A 10 7.68 1.00 -5.72
CA LEU A 10 6.68 -0.02 -5.32
C LEU A 10 6.21 -0.83 -6.53
N ALA A 11 5.94 -0.15 -7.65
CA ALA A 11 5.53 -0.84 -8.86
C ALA A 11 6.59 -1.84 -9.30
N GLU A 12 7.86 -1.44 -9.32
CA GLU A 12 8.99 -2.30 -9.65
C GLU A 12 9.09 -3.52 -8.71
N TYR A 13 9.04 -3.30 -7.39
CA TYR A 13 9.11 -4.40 -6.41
C TYR A 13 7.96 -5.39 -6.61
N LEU A 14 6.74 -4.90 -6.80
CA LEU A 14 5.57 -5.76 -7.00
C LEU A 14 5.63 -6.53 -8.34
N HIS A 15 6.14 -5.92 -9.42
CA HIS A 15 6.39 -6.64 -10.68
C HIS A 15 7.40 -7.78 -10.50
N ARG A 16 8.44 -7.56 -9.68
CA ARG A 16 9.42 -8.58 -9.30
C ARG A 16 8.88 -9.62 -8.30
N ARG A 17 7.60 -9.53 -7.93
CA ARG A 17 6.94 -10.37 -6.92
C ARG A 17 7.58 -10.27 -5.54
N LEU A 18 8.15 -9.11 -5.23
CA LEU A 18 8.66 -8.78 -3.90
C LEU A 18 7.57 -8.03 -3.13
N PRO A 19 6.98 -8.63 -2.07
CA PRO A 19 5.98 -7.93 -1.28
C PRO A 19 6.61 -6.77 -0.50
N VAL A 20 5.84 -5.74 -0.25
CA VAL A 20 6.30 -4.51 0.40
C VAL A 20 5.36 -4.14 1.54
N MET A 21 5.89 -3.98 2.75
CA MET A 21 5.18 -3.33 3.84
C MET A 21 5.27 -1.82 3.65
N VAL A 22 4.14 -1.13 3.51
CA VAL A 22 4.11 0.31 3.23
C VAL A 22 3.47 1.05 4.40
N SER A 23 4.10 2.14 4.84
CA SER A 23 3.50 3.06 5.79
C SER A 23 2.51 3.98 5.08
N VAL A 24 1.27 3.94 5.54
CA VAL A 24 0.14 4.66 4.95
C VAL A 24 -0.69 5.37 6.01
N SER A 25 -1.52 6.31 5.60
CA SER A 25 -2.55 6.87 6.49
C SER A 25 -3.51 5.78 7.00
N PRO A 26 -3.93 5.80 8.27
CA PRO A 26 -4.92 4.87 8.81
C PRO A 26 -6.29 4.99 8.12
N LYS A 27 -6.58 6.13 7.49
CA LYS A 27 -7.86 6.36 6.80
C LYS A 27 -8.03 5.49 5.54
N ILE A 28 -6.95 4.89 5.01
CA ILE A 28 -6.99 4.03 3.81
C ILE A 28 -7.96 2.85 3.94
N ARG A 29 -8.24 2.41 5.18
CA ARG A 29 -9.23 1.35 5.49
C ARG A 29 -10.63 1.64 4.93
N HIS A 30 -10.96 2.90 4.67
CA HIS A 30 -12.25 3.33 4.12
C HIS A 30 -12.15 3.96 2.72
N ALA A 31 -11.03 3.76 2.00
CA ALA A 31 -10.79 4.39 0.70
C ALA A 31 -11.84 4.00 -0.38
N GLN A 32 -12.48 2.83 -0.26
CA GLN A 32 -13.54 2.41 -1.17
C GLN A 32 -14.88 3.12 -0.94
N GLY A 33 -15.11 3.68 0.26
CA GLY A 33 -16.36 4.35 0.62
C GLY A 33 -16.47 5.81 0.13
N GLY A 34 -15.68 6.20 -0.87
CA GLY A 34 -15.65 7.58 -1.39
C GLY A 34 -14.75 8.55 -0.61
N ASN A 35 -14.06 8.09 0.44
CA ASN A 35 -13.07 8.91 1.12
C ASN A 35 -11.81 9.05 0.25
N SER A 36 -11.63 10.23 -0.34
CA SER A 36 -10.46 10.60 -1.15
C SER A 36 -9.45 11.46 -0.40
N ASP A 37 -9.71 11.81 0.87
CA ASP A 37 -8.78 12.56 1.70
C ASP A 37 -7.86 11.61 2.51
N PRO A 38 -6.58 11.52 2.14
CA PRO A 38 -5.62 10.70 2.88
C PRO A 38 -5.34 11.22 4.29
N GLY A 39 -5.54 12.50 4.60
CA GLY A 39 -5.14 13.07 5.90
C GLY A 39 -3.63 12.95 6.16
N ALA A 40 -3.24 12.71 7.41
CA ALA A 40 -1.82 12.55 7.77
C ALA A 40 -1.24 11.26 7.17
N ASN A 41 -0.13 11.38 6.43
CA ASN A 41 0.53 10.24 5.81
C ASN A 41 1.33 9.42 6.84
N GLY A 42 1.01 8.13 6.97
CA GLY A 42 1.68 7.20 7.86
C GLY A 42 0.91 6.93 9.17
N GLY A 43 1.48 6.10 10.05
CA GLY A 43 0.82 5.68 11.29
C GLY A 43 -0.03 4.41 11.15
N HIS A 44 -0.12 3.85 9.94
CA HIS A 44 -0.64 2.51 9.67
C HIS A 44 0.27 1.75 8.72
N LEU A 45 0.27 0.41 8.80
CA LEU A 45 1.06 -0.46 7.92
C LEU A 45 0.13 -1.41 7.17
N VAL A 46 0.37 -1.51 5.86
CA VAL A 46 -0.29 -2.49 4.98
C VAL A 46 0.77 -3.30 4.24
N LEU A 47 0.43 -4.53 3.87
CA LEU A 47 1.31 -5.38 3.08
C LEU A 47 0.83 -5.39 1.62
N CYS A 48 1.53 -4.70 0.74
CA CYS A 48 1.32 -4.79 -0.70
C CYS A 48 1.96 -6.08 -1.23
N TYR A 49 1.20 -6.88 -1.98
CA TYR A 49 1.65 -8.21 -2.42
C TYR A 49 1.47 -8.47 -3.92
N ALA A 50 0.71 -7.64 -4.64
CA ALA A 50 0.61 -7.75 -6.09
C ALA A 50 0.29 -6.39 -6.72
N LEU A 51 0.73 -6.24 -7.97
CA LEU A 51 0.29 -5.20 -8.89
C LEU A 51 -0.31 -5.91 -10.10
N ASP A 52 -1.60 -5.71 -10.35
CA ASP A 52 -2.28 -6.21 -11.54
C ASP A 52 -2.84 -5.03 -12.34
N ARG A 53 -2.43 -4.93 -13.61
CA ARG A 53 -2.66 -3.77 -14.48
C ARG A 53 -2.17 -2.47 -13.83
N ASP A 54 -3.04 -1.73 -13.17
CA ASP A 54 -2.70 -0.53 -12.43
C ASP A 54 -3.10 -0.58 -10.96
N ARG A 55 -3.55 -1.73 -10.44
CA ARG A 55 -4.13 -1.84 -9.09
C ARG A 55 -3.17 -2.56 -8.15
N VAL A 56 -2.83 -1.88 -7.06
CA VAL A 56 -2.07 -2.47 -5.95
C VAL A 56 -3.04 -3.26 -5.09
N TRP A 57 -2.72 -4.52 -4.87
CA TRP A 57 -3.39 -5.39 -3.91
C TRP A 57 -2.61 -5.41 -2.60
N PHE A 58 -3.31 -5.25 -1.50
CA PHE A 58 -2.70 -5.19 -0.18
C PHE A 58 -3.56 -5.83 0.91
N ASN A 59 -2.89 -6.35 1.93
CA ASN A 59 -3.52 -6.80 3.17
C ASN A 59 -3.61 -5.60 4.14
N ASN A 60 -4.82 -5.32 4.61
CA ASN A 60 -5.10 -4.37 5.67
C ASN A 60 -5.29 -5.12 7.01
N PRO A 61 -4.29 -5.12 7.91
CA PRO A 61 -4.39 -5.85 9.17
C PRO A 61 -5.45 -5.29 10.13
N SER A 62 -5.90 -4.05 9.92
CA SER A 62 -6.95 -3.40 10.72
C SER A 62 -8.36 -3.64 10.16
N ALA A 63 -8.61 -4.83 9.62
CA ALA A 63 -9.87 -5.13 8.95
C ALA A 63 -11.08 -5.00 9.90
N THR A 64 -12.19 -4.53 9.36
CA THR A 64 -13.51 -4.48 10.01
C THR A 64 -14.57 -4.93 9.01
N GLU A 65 -15.84 -5.04 9.43
CA GLU A 65 -16.96 -5.35 8.53
C GLU A 65 -17.04 -4.40 7.32
N THR A 66 -16.62 -3.14 7.49
CA THR A 66 -16.64 -2.10 6.45
C THR A 66 -15.27 -1.82 5.83
N ALA A 67 -14.23 -2.55 6.24
CA ALA A 67 -12.85 -2.41 5.78
C ALA A 67 -12.21 -3.80 5.59
N PRO A 68 -12.30 -4.41 4.39
CA PRO A 68 -11.90 -5.80 4.21
C PRO A 68 -10.39 -6.02 4.34
N TYR A 69 -10.01 -7.20 4.82
CA TYR A 69 -8.61 -7.60 4.98
C TYR A 69 -7.85 -7.60 3.65
N HIS A 70 -8.44 -8.11 2.58
CA HIS A 70 -7.89 -8.00 1.23
C HIS A 70 -8.52 -6.80 0.52
N SER A 71 -7.70 -5.83 0.15
CA SER A 71 -8.14 -4.58 -0.47
C SER A 71 -7.26 -4.24 -1.67
N SER A 72 -7.77 -3.38 -2.54
CA SER A 72 -6.99 -2.90 -3.66
C SER A 72 -7.41 -1.51 -4.11
N LEU A 73 -6.44 -0.72 -4.57
CA LEU A 73 -6.64 0.64 -5.10
C LEU A 73 -5.86 0.80 -6.40
N PRO A 74 -6.30 1.69 -7.31
CA PRO A 74 -5.43 2.18 -8.38
C PRO A 74 -4.11 2.67 -7.80
N LEU A 75 -2.98 2.38 -8.44
CA LEU A 75 -1.63 2.64 -7.98
C LEU A 75 -1.47 4.12 -7.64
N ALA A 76 -1.90 5.01 -8.54
CA ALA A 76 -1.86 6.45 -8.32
C ALA A 76 -2.67 6.87 -7.08
N ALA A 77 -3.85 6.26 -6.86
CA ALA A 77 -4.66 6.52 -5.68
C ALA A 77 -4.01 5.94 -4.42
N PHE A 78 -3.41 4.74 -4.47
CA PHE A 78 -2.68 4.17 -3.34
C PHE A 78 -1.53 5.08 -2.88
N TYR A 79 -0.84 5.70 -3.83
CA TYR A 79 0.26 6.63 -3.54
C TYR A 79 -0.14 7.85 -2.74
N SER A 80 -1.35 8.38 -2.90
CA SER A 80 -1.79 9.53 -2.11
C SER A 80 -1.91 9.22 -0.62
N TRP A 81 -1.98 7.94 -0.24
CA TRP A 81 -2.03 7.51 1.17
C TRP A 81 -0.65 7.21 1.77
N CYS A 82 0.40 7.14 0.94
CA CYS A 82 1.73 6.67 1.34
C CYS A 82 2.52 7.76 2.09
N ALA A 83 3.24 7.34 3.13
CA ALA A 83 4.22 8.20 3.84
C ALA A 83 5.61 8.20 3.18
N GLY A 84 5.75 7.58 2.01
CA GLY A 84 7.03 7.48 1.29
C GLY A 84 8.06 6.54 1.93
N ARG A 85 7.66 5.68 2.87
CA ARG A 85 8.55 4.75 3.58
C ARG A 85 7.93 3.36 3.73
N GLY A 86 8.78 2.35 3.80
CA GLY A 86 8.38 0.96 3.91
C GLY A 86 9.55 -0.03 3.94
N VAL A 87 9.21 -1.31 3.91
CA VAL A 87 10.16 -2.43 3.94
C VAL A 87 9.81 -3.39 2.82
N VAL A 88 10.78 -3.69 1.96
CA VAL A 88 10.66 -4.70 0.91
C VAL A 88 11.05 -6.06 1.51
N PHE A 89 10.28 -7.09 1.19
CA PHE A 89 10.58 -8.46 1.59
C PHE A 89 11.10 -9.27 0.40
N GLY A 90 12.13 -10.06 0.66
CA GLY A 90 12.83 -10.88 -0.32
C GLY A 90 14.28 -10.45 -0.47
N THR A 91 15.09 -11.35 -1.01
CA THR A 91 16.49 -11.06 -1.35
C THR A 91 16.53 -10.46 -2.74
N GLU A 92 17.33 -9.42 -2.94
CA GLU A 92 17.74 -9.02 -4.29
C GLU A 92 18.44 -10.23 -4.92
N GLY A 93 17.76 -10.87 -5.86
CA GLY A 93 18.35 -11.88 -6.72
C GLY A 93 19.20 -11.24 -7.80
#